data_AF-A0A0M4D877-F1
#
_entry.id   AF-A0A0M4D877-F1
#
_cell.length_a   1.000
_cell.length_b   1.000
_cell.length_c   1.000
_cell.angle_alpha   90.00
_cell.angle_beta   90.00
_cell.angle_gamma   90.00
#
_symmetry.space_group_name_H-M   'P 1'
#
loop_
_entity.id
_entity.type
_entity.pdbx_description
1 polymer ?
#
loop_
_entity_poly.entity_id
_entity_poly.type
_entity_poly.pdbx_seq_one_letter_code
_entity_poly.pdbx_strand_id
1 'polypeptide(L)' 'MHHKIDWQSEYYTRMFERYDRADFAQEFLRRNPCYQRQYVAALGKPAALGRVARHWGLVFRLRSRS' A
#
# COMPACT_ATOMS: atom_id res chain seq x y z
N MET A 1 32.43 10.15 2.92
CA MET A 1 32.01 9.45 1.68
C MET A 1 30.49 9.27 1.71
N HIS A 2 29.74 10.04 0.93
CA HIS A 2 28.30 9.80 0.76
C HIS A 2 28.13 8.62 -0.19
N HIS A 3 27.85 7.42 0.34
CA HIS A 3 27.34 6.33 -0.49
C HIS A 3 25.98 6.77 -1.04
N LYS A 4 25.93 7.19 -2.30
CA LYS A 4 24.65 7.30 -3.01
C LYS A 4 24.08 5.91 -3.07
N ILE A 5 23.00 5.68 -2.33
CA ILE A 5 22.21 4.47 -2.50
C ILE A 5 21.62 4.55 -3.91
N ASP A 6 22.15 3.71 -4.80
CA ASP A 6 21.56 3.52 -6.12
C ASP A 6 20.33 2.62 -5.96
N TRP A 7 19.16 3.25 -6.02
CA TRP A 7 17.87 2.58 -5.87
C TRP A 7 17.58 1.62 -7.03
N GLN A 8 18.30 1.72 -8.15
CA GLN A 8 18.18 0.81 -9.29
C GLN A 8 19.09 -0.41 -9.17
N SER A 9 19.97 -0.46 -8.17
CA SER A 9 20.87 -1.59 -7.98
C SER A 9 20.13 -2.86 -7.53
N GLU A 10 20.64 -4.03 -7.93
CA GLU A 10 20.14 -5.32 -7.42
C GLU A 10 20.26 -5.40 -5.89
N TYR A 11 21.31 -4.81 -5.32
CA TYR A 11 21.51 -4.76 -3.87
C TYR A 11 20.35 -4.07 -3.15
N TYR A 12 19.90 -2.93 -3.67
CA TYR A 12 18.74 -2.22 -3.13
C TYR A 12 17.48 -3.07 -3.24
N THR A 13 17.25 -3.73 -4.38
CA THR A 13 16.09 -4.61 -4.58
C THR A 13 16.09 -5.80 -3.61
N ARG A 14 17.23 -6.47 -3.43
CA ARG A 14 17.40 -7.61 -2.51
C ARG A 14 17.15 -7.22 -1.05
N MET A 15 17.46 -5.98 -0.67
CA MET A 15 17.16 -5.47 0.68
C MET A 15 15.66 -5.54 0.99
N PHE A 16 14.79 -5.37 -0.02
CA PHE A 16 13.33 -5.38 0.15
C PHE A 16 12.66 -6.74 -0.11
N GLU A 17 13.41 -7.78 -0.51
CA GLU A 17 12.82 -9.11 -0.80
C GLU A 17 12.17 -9.76 0.43
N ARG A 18 12.69 -9.47 1.62
CA ARG A 18 12.15 -10.00 2.89
C ARG A 18 11.03 -9.15 3.48
N TYR A 19 10.75 -7.98 2.90
CA TYR A 19 9.70 -7.10 3.39
C TYR A 19 8.36 -7.50 2.79
N ASP A 20 7.35 -7.62 3.64
CA ASP A 20 5.98 -7.73 3.17
C ASP A 20 5.59 -6.40 2.51
N ARG A 21 5.47 -6.44 1.17
CA ARG A 21 5.13 -5.27 0.36
C ARG A 21 3.71 -4.77 0.66
N ALA A 22 2.81 -5.66 1.10
CA ALA A 22 1.46 -5.28 1.47
C ALA A 22 1.48 -4.44 2.75
N ASP A 23 2.20 -4.89 3.78
CA ASP A 23 2.39 -4.12 5.02
C ASP A 23 3.10 -2.78 4.76
N PHE A 24 4.10 -2.78 3.87
CA PHE A 24 4.81 -1.56 3.49
C PHE A 24 3.87 -0.54 2.82
N ALA A 25 3.05 -0.97 1.85
CA ALA A 25 2.07 -0.10 1.21
C ALA A 25 0.99 0.37 2.19
N GLN A 26 0.57 -0.50 3.12
CA GLN A 26 -0.38 -0.16 4.16
C GLN A 26 0.14 0.93 5.10
N GLU A 27 1.44 0.95 5.41
CA GLU A 27 2.03 2.01 6.24
C GLU A 27 1.97 3.40 5.59
N PHE A 28 2.15 3.52 4.27
CA PHE A 28 1.96 4.80 3.57
C PHE A 28 0.51 5.28 3.64
N LEU A 29 -0.44 4.36 3.45
CA LEU A 29 -1.87 4.66 3.54
C LEU A 29 -2.26 5.06 4.97
N ARG A 30 -1.78 4.32 5.97
CA ARG A 30 -2.07 4.59 7.39
C ARG A 30 -1.61 5.98 7.81
N ARG A 31 -0.55 6.52 7.21
CA ARG A 31 -0.04 7.88 7.50
C ARG A 31 -0.72 8.98 6.69
N ASN A 32 -1.54 8.65 5.70
CA ASN A 32 -2.23 9.64 4.87
C ASN A 32 -3.47 10.20 5.60
N PRO A 33 -3.53 11.51 5.91
CA PRO A 33 -4.64 12.09 6.68
C PRO A 33 -5.98 12.07 5.92
N CYS A 34 -5.97 12.06 4.59
CA CYS A 34 -7.18 11.89 3.80
C CYS A 34 -7.71 10.46 3.89
N TYR A 35 -6.82 9.46 3.83
CA TYR A 35 -7.18 8.05 4.04
C TYR A 35 -7.78 7.85 5.43
N GLN A 36 -7.10 8.33 6.48
CA GLN A 36 -7.58 8.21 7.86
C GLN A 36 -8.99 8.79 8.05
N ARG A 37 -9.24 10.02 7.57
CA ARG A 37 -10.56 10.65 7.68
C ARG A 37 -11.65 9.84 6.97
N GLN A 38 -11.38 9.38 5.75
CA GLN A 38 -12.33 8.58 4.98
C GLN A 38 -12.59 7.21 5.62
N TYR A 39 -11.53 6.55 6.11
CA TYR A 39 -11.61 5.26 6.78
C TYR A 39 -12.44 5.36 8.07
N VAL A 40 -12.14 6.33 8.94
CA VAL A 40 -12.89 6.57 10.18
C VAL A 40 -14.36 6.87 9.90
N ALA A 41 -14.67 7.70 8.90
CA ALA A 41 -16.05 8.00 8.51
C ALA A 41 -16.83 6.77 7.99
N ALA A 42 -16.12 5.77 7.47
CA ALA A 42 -16.66 4.54 6.91
C ALA A 42 -16.75 3.38 7.92
N LEU A 43 -16.14 3.49 9.12
CA LEU A 43 -16.19 2.45 10.14
C LEU A 43 -17.64 2.05 10.48
N GLY A 44 -17.87 0.74 10.64
CA GLY A 44 -19.19 0.16 10.89
C GLY A 44 -20.13 0.15 9.68
N LYS A 45 -19.70 0.62 8.50
CA LYS A 45 -20.52 0.70 7.27
C LYS A 45 -19.86 -0.09 6.14
N PRO A 46 -20.20 -1.38 5.95
CA PRO A 46 -19.53 -2.26 4.99
C PRO A 46 -19.49 -1.70 3.55
N ALA A 47 -20.61 -1.14 3.08
CA ALA A 47 -20.67 -0.53 1.74
C ALA A 47 -19.76 0.70 1.58
N ALA A 48 -19.58 1.48 2.66
CA ALA A 48 -18.67 2.64 2.65
C ALA A 48 -17.21 2.19 2.68
N LEU A 49 -16.87 1.18 3.48
CA LEU A 49 -15.53 0.57 3.49
C LEU A 49 -15.16 0.01 2.12
N GLY A 50 -16.09 -0.65 1.44
CA GLY A 50 -15.88 -1.13 0.06
C GLY A 50 -15.66 0.00 -0.97
N ARG A 51 -16.16 1.21 -0.72
CA ARG A 51 -15.85 2.40 -1.55
C ARG A 51 -14.48 2.96 -1.24
N VAL A 52 -14.12 3.07 0.05
CA VAL A 52 -12.77 3.49 0.49
C VAL A 52 -11.72 2.55 -0.09
N ALA A 53 -11.90 1.24 0.04
CA ALA A 53 -10.96 0.25 -0.49
C ALA A 53 -10.72 0.41 -2.00
N ARG A 54 -11.77 0.60 -2.80
CA ARG A 54 -11.65 0.83 -4.24
C ARG A 54 -10.97 2.16 -4.57
N HIS A 55 -11.31 3.23 -3.86
CA HIS A 55 -10.75 4.56 -4.08
C HIS A 55 -9.23 4.59 -3.83
N TRP A 56 -8.76 3.86 -2.81
CA TRP A 56 -7.35 3.78 -2.43
C TRP A 56 -6.58 2.61 -3.07
N GLY A 57 -7.18 1.91 -4.04
CA GLY A 57 -6.50 0.84 -4.77
C GLY A 57 -6.26 -0.45 -3.97
N LEU A 58 -7.00 -0.66 -2.87
CA LEU A 58 -6.92 -1.85 -2.02
C LEU A 58 -7.70 -3.06 -2.57
N VAL A 59 -8.35 -2.90 -3.72
CA VAL A 59 -9.08 -3.98 -4.41
C VAL A 59 -8.27 -4.40 -5.64
N PHE A 60 -7.62 -5.56 -5.53
CA PHE A 60 -6.91 -6.17 -6.64
C PHE A 60 -7.87 -6.98 -7.51
N ARG A 61 -7.76 -6.84 -8.83
CA ARG A 61 -8.46 -7.74 -9.75
C ARG A 61 -7.73 -9.08 -9.73
N LEU A 62 -8.44 -10.17 -9.47
CA LEU A 62 -7.91 -11.49 -9.81
C LEU A 62 -7.71 -11.51 -11.33
N ARG A 63 -6.46 -11.55 -11.78
CA ARG A 63 -6.17 -11.90 -13.16
C ARG A 63 -6.45 -13.39 -13.31
N SER A 64 -7.43 -13.74 -14.13
CA SER A 64 -7.58 -15.10 -14.64
C SER A 64 -6.27 -15.47 -15.32
N ARG A 65 -5.61 -16.55 -14.90
CA ARG A 65 -4.52 -17.15 -15.69
C ARG A 65 -5.18 -17.66 -16.97
N SER A 66 -4.86 -17.04 -18.11
CA SER A 66 -5.02 -17.66 -19.43
C SER A 66 -3.81 -18.53 -19.71
#